data_AF-A0A6C0QQR5-F1
#
_entry.id   AF-A0A6C0QQR5-F1
#
_cell.length_a   1.000
_cell.length_b   1.000
_cell.length_c   1.000
_cell.angle_alpha   90.00
_cell.angle_beta   90.00
_cell.angle_gamma   90.00
#
_symmetry.space_group_name_H-M   'P 1'
#
loop_
_entity.id
_entity.type
_entity.pdbx_description
1 polymer ?
#
loop_
_entity_poly.entity_id
_entity_poly.type
_entity_poly.pdbx_seq_one_letter_code
_entity_poly.pdbx_strand_id
1 'polypeptide(L)'
;MSILESIQSLCKQKNISIPSLEKELNFGRGSIYKWDKNSPSIDKIQKVADYFNVSLDRIIYGFNRTEFTSLANYAKGNRTIDQFSNDTGVDKGELNNICNGSISTPPNLETVKKIALDSKDNYIVSEYDLLESAGYPSNRPVRKDYEQYCERLSKKFYKAGFLVTFWTEDDHEYVHIGHSGQDDLILDIPLHEFLENGVKILNELVEKNKKEEPQENSHCYSIEDEVLTLAAHQLGYKGALTKERLNRIKLAIKLALTD
;
A
#
# COMPACT_ATOMS: atom_id res chain seq x y z
N MET A 1 -21.16 8.99 20.79
CA MET A 1 -21.61 9.32 19.43
C MET A 1 -23.04 8.82 19.30
N SER A 2 -23.96 9.63 18.80
CA SER A 2 -25.35 9.24 18.57
C SER A 2 -25.58 8.78 17.12
N ILE A 3 -26.71 8.13 16.85
CA ILE A 3 -27.08 7.67 15.49
C ILE A 3 -27.21 8.89 14.56
N LEU A 4 -27.79 9.99 15.08
CA LEU A 4 -27.90 11.24 14.32
C LEU A 4 -26.52 11.79 13.93
N GLU A 5 -25.56 11.83 14.87
CA GLU A 5 -24.20 12.31 14.61
C GLU A 5 -23.49 11.47 13.54
N SER A 6 -23.63 10.15 13.59
CA SER A 6 -23.10 9.24 12.58
C SER A 6 -23.66 9.58 11.19
N ILE A 7 -24.98 9.72 11.06
CA ILE A 7 -25.63 10.05 9.78
C ILE A 7 -25.23 11.44 9.30
N GLN A 8 -25.11 12.41 10.20
CA GLN A 8 -24.60 13.75 9.85
C GLN A 8 -23.19 13.71 9.29
N SER A 9 -22.31 12.88 9.86
CA SER A 9 -20.94 12.73 9.37
C SER A 9 -20.91 12.16 7.94
N LEU A 10 -21.74 11.15 7.65
CA LEU A 10 -21.86 10.54 6.32
C LEU A 10 -22.46 11.52 5.30
N CYS A 11 -23.48 12.29 5.70
CA CYS A 11 -24.06 13.34 4.87
C CYS A 11 -23.02 14.39 4.48
N LYS A 12 -22.17 14.82 5.43
CA LYS A 12 -21.08 15.76 5.17
C LYS A 12 -20.07 15.19 4.19
N GLN A 13 -19.68 13.92 4.32
CA GLN A 13 -18.75 13.26 3.40
C GLN A 13 -19.28 13.18 1.96
N LYS A 14 -20.59 12.93 1.80
CA LYS A 14 -21.25 12.87 0.48
C LYS A 14 -21.77 14.23 -0.02
N ASN A 15 -21.55 15.31 0.75
CA ASN A 15 -22.06 16.65 0.47
C ASN A 15 -23.59 16.71 0.24
N ILE A 16 -24.34 15.97 1.05
CA ILE A 16 -25.81 15.95 1.04
C ILE A 16 -26.40 16.49 2.34
N SER A 17 -27.66 16.91 2.31
CA SER A 17 -28.38 17.36 3.50
C SER A 17 -29.28 16.24 4.06
N ILE A 18 -29.50 16.23 5.38
CA ILE A 18 -30.43 15.26 6.01
C ILE A 18 -31.83 15.32 5.38
N PRO A 19 -32.45 16.49 5.14
CA PRO A 19 -33.75 16.54 4.48
C PRO A 19 -33.75 15.94 3.06
N SER A 20 -32.64 16.07 2.32
CA SER A 20 -32.49 15.41 1.01
C SER A 20 -32.46 13.89 1.16
N LEU A 21 -31.67 13.38 2.11
CA LEU A 21 -31.60 11.96 2.44
C LEU A 21 -32.97 11.40 2.86
N GLU A 22 -33.69 12.10 3.72
CA GLU A 22 -35.04 11.71 4.13
C GLU A 22 -35.98 11.61 2.93
N LYS A 23 -35.88 12.55 1.98
CA LYS A 23 -36.68 12.53 0.76
C LYS A 23 -36.32 11.36 -0.14
N GLU A 24 -35.04 11.06 -0.33
CA GLU A 24 -34.56 9.95 -1.17
C GLU A 24 -34.91 8.58 -0.59
N LEU A 25 -34.93 8.46 0.75
CA LEU A 25 -35.29 7.22 1.44
C LEU A 25 -36.79 7.10 1.77
N ASN A 26 -37.60 8.05 1.32
CA ASN A 26 -39.04 8.17 1.61
C ASN A 26 -39.35 8.14 3.13
N PHE A 27 -38.51 8.81 3.92
CA PHE A 27 -38.75 9.03 5.34
C PHE A 27 -39.59 10.28 5.59
N GLY A 28 -40.32 10.28 6.70
CA GLY A 28 -41.03 11.47 7.16
C GLY A 28 -40.05 12.60 7.46
N ARG A 29 -40.42 13.83 7.09
CA ARG A 29 -39.58 15.01 7.31
C ARG A 29 -39.24 15.18 8.80
N GLY A 30 -37.97 15.35 9.11
CA GLY A 30 -37.48 15.46 10.47
C GLY A 30 -37.51 14.15 11.26
N SER A 31 -37.66 13.00 10.60
CA SER A 31 -37.63 11.69 11.25
C SER A 31 -36.24 11.38 11.78
N ILE A 32 -35.18 11.63 11.01
CA ILE A 32 -33.81 11.25 11.38
C ILE A 32 -33.35 12.04 12.60
N TYR A 33 -33.70 13.33 12.68
CA TYR A 33 -33.39 14.18 13.85
C TYR A 33 -34.00 13.67 15.17
N LYS A 34 -35.00 12.78 15.11
CA LYS A 34 -35.65 12.20 16.29
C LYS A 34 -35.08 10.83 16.68
N TRP A 35 -34.19 10.24 15.89
CA TRP A 35 -33.71 8.87 16.11
C TRP A 35 -32.92 8.67 17.41
N ASP A 36 -32.33 9.73 17.95
CA ASP A 36 -31.67 9.69 19.27
C ASP A 36 -32.68 9.62 20.43
N LYS A 37 -33.91 10.11 20.22
CA LYS A 37 -35.00 10.07 21.22
C LYS A 37 -35.95 8.90 21.01
N ASN A 38 -36.22 8.60 19.74
CA ASN A 38 -37.16 7.57 19.30
C ASN A 38 -36.39 6.56 18.46
N SER A 39 -36.02 5.44 19.07
CA SER A 39 -35.24 4.40 18.41
C SER A 39 -35.87 4.01 17.06
N PRO A 40 -35.13 4.13 15.95
CA PRO A 40 -35.64 3.74 14.64
C PRO A 40 -35.84 2.22 14.54
N SER A 41 -36.64 1.78 13.57
CA SER A 41 -36.72 0.36 13.23
C SER A 41 -35.46 -0.08 12.49
N ILE A 42 -35.10 -1.36 12.63
CA ILE A 42 -33.94 -1.95 11.96
C ILE A 42 -33.98 -1.73 10.44
N ASP A 43 -35.16 -1.83 9.81
CA ASP A 43 -35.35 -1.60 8.37
C ASP A 43 -34.95 -0.18 7.94
N LYS A 44 -35.20 0.82 8.80
CA LYS A 44 -34.84 2.21 8.49
C LYS A 44 -33.33 2.41 8.59
N ILE A 45 -32.69 1.80 9.58
CA ILE A 45 -31.23 1.84 9.73
C ILE A 45 -30.58 1.15 8.53
N GLN A 46 -31.08 -0.02 8.13
CA GLN A 46 -30.60 -0.76 6.97
C GLN A 46 -30.67 0.08 5.70
N LYS A 47 -31.81 0.74 5.41
CA LYS A 47 -31.94 1.62 4.24
C LYS A 47 -30.91 2.75 4.20
N VAL A 48 -30.59 3.34 5.35
CA VAL A 48 -29.54 4.37 5.45
C VAL A 48 -28.16 3.76 5.21
N ALA A 49 -27.89 2.59 5.80
CA ALA A 49 -26.64 1.87 5.61
C ALA A 49 -26.41 1.49 4.14
N ASP A 50 -27.44 0.95 3.47
CA ASP A 50 -27.41 0.59 2.05
C ASP A 50 -27.17 1.82 1.17
N TYR A 51 -27.84 2.93 1.45
CA TYR A 51 -27.69 4.18 0.71
C TYR A 51 -26.25 4.72 0.74
N PHE A 52 -25.61 4.67 1.90
CA PHE A 52 -24.22 5.10 2.06
C PHE A 52 -23.20 4.01 1.74
N ASN A 53 -23.64 2.78 1.50
CA ASN A 53 -22.81 1.59 1.35
C ASN A 53 -21.85 1.38 2.54
N VAL A 54 -22.39 1.44 3.75
CA VAL A 54 -21.63 1.26 5.01
C VAL A 54 -22.26 0.16 5.86
N SER A 55 -21.52 -0.36 6.84
CA SER A 55 -22.06 -1.35 7.77
C SER A 55 -23.06 -0.72 8.76
N LEU A 56 -23.99 -1.53 9.29
CA LEU A 56 -24.90 -1.11 10.36
C LEU A 56 -24.13 -0.60 11.58
N ASP A 57 -23.01 -1.24 11.92
CA ASP A 57 -22.12 -0.84 13.01
C ASP A 57 -21.66 0.62 12.85
N ARG A 58 -21.31 1.02 11.62
CA ARG A 58 -20.89 2.39 11.32
C ARG A 58 -21.98 3.42 11.64
N ILE A 59 -23.25 3.06 11.46
CA ILE A 59 -24.39 3.93 11.77
C ILE A 59 -24.64 3.97 13.28
N ILE A 60 -24.63 2.81 13.94
CA ILE A 60 -25.03 2.66 15.35
C ILE A 60 -23.94 3.16 16.30
N TYR A 61 -22.70 2.68 16.12
CA TYR A 61 -21.59 2.97 17.02
C TYR A 61 -20.69 4.10 16.52
N GLY A 62 -20.83 4.48 15.25
CA GLY A 62 -19.96 5.47 14.61
C GLY A 62 -18.64 4.89 14.10
N PHE A 63 -18.46 3.57 14.12
CA PHE A 63 -17.29 2.89 13.57
C PHE A 63 -17.65 1.44 13.22
N ASN A 64 -16.81 0.75 12.45
CA ASN A 64 -17.06 -0.63 12.06
C ASN A 64 -16.55 -1.60 13.13
N ARG A 65 -17.36 -1.80 14.17
CA ARG A 65 -17.01 -2.63 15.34
C ARG A 65 -16.63 -4.05 14.96
N THR A 66 -17.43 -4.70 14.13
CA THR A 66 -17.20 -6.10 13.73
C THR A 66 -15.88 -6.25 12.98
N GLU A 67 -15.64 -5.36 12.02
CA GLU A 67 -14.39 -5.32 11.26
C GLU A 67 -13.17 -5.09 12.17
N PHE A 68 -13.25 -4.07 13.03
CA PHE A 68 -12.17 -3.74 13.96
C PHE A 68 -11.85 -4.90 14.89
N THR A 69 -12.87 -5.60 15.40
CA THR A 69 -12.72 -6.77 16.27
C THR A 69 -12.02 -7.91 15.54
N SER A 70 -12.38 -8.17 14.28
CA SER A 70 -11.72 -9.17 13.46
C SER A 70 -10.25 -8.82 13.23
N LEU A 71 -9.96 -7.58 12.82
CA LEU A 71 -8.60 -7.09 12.62
C LEU A 71 -7.75 -7.16 13.89
N ALA A 72 -8.30 -6.78 15.04
CA ALA A 72 -7.61 -6.89 16.32
C ALA A 72 -7.32 -8.36 16.71
N ASN A 73 -8.23 -9.28 16.41
CA ASN A 73 -8.01 -10.71 16.63
C ASN A 73 -6.94 -11.28 15.68
N TYR A 74 -6.91 -10.83 14.42
CA TYR A 74 -5.84 -11.17 13.49
C TYR A 74 -4.49 -10.64 13.99
N ALA A 75 -4.42 -9.38 14.42
CA ALA A 75 -3.22 -8.80 15.01
C ALA A 75 -2.77 -9.57 16.27
N LYS A 76 -3.70 -9.99 17.13
CA LYS A 76 -3.39 -10.82 18.31
C LYS A 76 -2.78 -12.17 17.90
N GLY A 77 -3.27 -12.78 16.83
CA GLY A 77 -2.89 -14.14 16.42
C GLY A 77 -3.12 -15.15 17.54
N ASN A 78 -2.18 -16.07 17.73
CA ASN A 78 -2.27 -17.16 18.72
C ASN A 78 -1.93 -16.74 20.16
N ARG A 79 -1.65 -15.45 20.41
CA ARG A 79 -1.27 -14.94 21.73
C ARG A 79 -2.45 -14.93 22.70
N THR A 80 -2.14 -15.04 23.99
CA THR A 80 -3.13 -14.74 25.04
C THR A 80 -3.35 -13.24 25.14
N ILE A 81 -4.47 -12.81 25.74
CA ILE A 81 -4.72 -11.38 25.98
C ILE A 81 -3.63 -10.76 26.87
N ASP A 82 -3.12 -11.50 27.86
CA ASP A 82 -2.01 -11.05 28.71
C ASP A 82 -0.72 -10.80 27.91
N GLN A 83 -0.36 -11.73 27.01
CA GLN A 83 0.81 -11.55 26.15
C GLN A 83 0.64 -10.36 25.21
N PHE A 84 -0.54 -10.24 24.60
CA PHE A 84 -0.83 -9.14 23.68
C PHE A 84 -0.85 -7.76 24.39
N SER A 85 -1.33 -7.71 25.62
CA SER A 85 -1.29 -6.52 26.47
C SER A 85 0.14 -6.10 26.80
N ASN A 86 1.00 -7.06 27.17
CA ASN A 86 2.40 -6.78 27.46
C ASN A 86 3.18 -6.33 26.22
N ASP A 87 2.90 -6.94 25.07
CA ASP A 87 3.55 -6.62 23.79
C ASP A 87 3.16 -5.22 23.29
N THR A 88 1.86 -4.89 23.30
CA THR A 88 1.33 -3.59 22.82
C THR A 88 1.44 -2.45 23.83
N GLY A 89 1.54 -2.75 25.12
CA GLY A 89 1.39 -1.78 26.20
C GLY A 89 -0.01 -1.16 26.27
N VAL A 90 -1.04 -1.90 25.86
CA VAL A 90 -2.46 -1.56 26.00
C VAL A 90 -3.05 -2.31 27.19
N ASP A 91 -4.00 -1.71 27.89
CA ASP A 91 -4.66 -2.34 29.04
C ASP A 91 -5.31 -3.69 28.66
N LYS A 92 -5.13 -4.68 29.55
CA LYS A 92 -5.66 -6.04 29.36
C LYS A 92 -7.18 -6.04 29.24
N GLY A 93 -7.87 -5.24 30.04
CA GLY A 93 -9.33 -5.12 30.01
C GLY A 93 -9.82 -4.52 28.70
N GLU A 94 -9.15 -3.48 28.22
CA GLU A 94 -9.42 -2.85 26.92
C GLU A 94 -9.25 -3.85 25.77
N LEU A 95 -8.12 -4.56 25.70
CA LEU A 95 -7.89 -5.58 24.67
C LEU A 95 -8.89 -6.74 24.76
N ASN A 96 -9.27 -7.16 25.96
CA ASN A 96 -10.28 -8.19 26.15
C ASN A 96 -11.65 -7.73 25.61
N ASN A 97 -12.04 -6.49 25.87
CA ASN A 97 -13.30 -5.94 25.35
C ASN A 97 -13.27 -5.81 23.83
N ILE A 98 -12.13 -5.39 23.27
CA ILE A 98 -11.90 -5.29 21.83
C ILE A 98 -12.02 -6.68 21.18
N CYS A 99 -11.24 -7.66 21.63
CA CYS A 99 -11.17 -8.99 21.01
C CYS A 99 -12.50 -9.75 21.11
N ASN A 100 -13.31 -9.49 22.14
CA ASN A 100 -14.63 -10.08 22.32
C ASN A 100 -15.77 -9.27 21.63
N GLY A 101 -15.47 -8.12 21.01
CA GLY A 101 -16.49 -7.28 20.35
C GLY A 101 -17.44 -6.55 21.30
N SER A 102 -17.09 -6.45 22.58
CA SER A 102 -17.89 -5.78 23.63
C SER A 102 -17.68 -4.26 23.68
N ILE A 103 -17.01 -3.68 22.68
CA ILE A 103 -16.79 -2.24 22.58
C ILE A 103 -18.03 -1.56 21.98
N SER A 104 -18.54 -0.53 22.66
CA SER A 104 -19.66 0.30 22.19
C SER A 104 -19.20 1.68 21.70
N THR A 105 -17.93 1.98 21.89
CA THR A 105 -17.29 3.26 21.55
C THR A 105 -15.99 2.96 20.83
N PRO A 106 -15.59 3.80 19.85
CA PRO A 106 -14.35 3.59 19.12
C PRO A 106 -13.16 3.65 20.08
N PRO A 107 -12.18 2.74 19.96
CA PRO A 107 -10.96 2.79 20.76
C PRO A 107 -10.16 4.06 20.51
N ASN A 108 -9.32 4.44 21.47
CA ASN A 108 -8.46 5.61 21.33
C ASN A 108 -7.46 5.43 20.17
N LEU A 109 -7.16 6.51 19.45
CA LEU A 109 -6.20 6.51 18.35
C LEU A 109 -4.85 5.89 18.74
N GLU A 110 -4.35 6.20 19.94
CA GLU A 110 -3.10 5.62 20.47
C GLU A 110 -3.21 4.10 20.64
N THR A 111 -4.34 3.59 21.13
CA THR A 111 -4.59 2.15 21.26
C THR A 111 -4.57 1.48 19.89
N VAL A 112 -5.27 2.07 18.92
CA VAL A 112 -5.33 1.56 17.54
C VAL A 112 -3.93 1.50 16.93
N LYS A 113 -3.13 2.56 17.08
CA LYS A 113 -1.74 2.60 16.59
C LYS A 113 -0.84 1.58 17.27
N LYS A 114 -0.95 1.41 18.60
CA LYS A 114 -0.19 0.40 19.33
C LYS A 114 -0.49 -1.01 18.85
N ILE A 115 -1.77 -1.31 18.62
CA ILE A 115 -2.22 -2.60 18.08
C ILE A 115 -1.65 -2.81 16.66
N ALA A 116 -1.68 -1.77 15.82
CA ALA A 116 -1.15 -1.82 14.47
C ALA A 116 0.38 -2.00 14.43
N LEU A 117 1.13 -1.31 15.29
CA LEU A 117 2.59 -1.41 15.33
C LEU A 117 3.10 -2.77 15.82
N ASP A 118 2.31 -3.47 16.65
CA ASP A 118 2.67 -4.76 17.21
C ASP A 118 2.20 -5.96 16.37
N SER A 119 1.48 -5.77 15.26
CA SER A 119 1.17 -6.89 14.37
C SER A 119 2.46 -7.41 13.73
N LYS A 120 3.11 -8.35 14.43
CA LYS A 120 4.42 -8.95 14.11
C LYS A 120 4.48 -9.53 12.69
N ASP A 121 3.32 -9.85 12.12
CA ASP A 121 3.12 -10.22 10.73
C ASP A 121 2.59 -9.00 9.95
N ASN A 122 3.51 -8.15 9.50
CA ASN A 122 3.28 -6.88 8.78
C ASN A 122 2.42 -6.97 7.50
N TYR A 123 1.83 -8.11 7.18
CA TYR A 123 1.08 -8.34 5.94
C TYR A 123 -0.42 -8.65 6.13
N ILE A 124 -0.89 -8.99 7.34
CA ILE A 124 -2.29 -9.41 7.51
C ILE A 124 -3.19 -8.22 7.85
N VAL A 125 -2.69 -7.27 8.64
CA VAL A 125 -3.48 -6.15 9.15
C VAL A 125 -2.69 -4.86 8.95
N SER A 126 -3.16 -3.99 8.06
CA SER A 126 -2.57 -2.67 7.87
C SER A 126 -2.99 -1.71 8.98
N GLU A 127 -2.10 -0.78 9.35
CA GLU A 127 -2.46 0.37 10.21
C GLU A 127 -3.68 1.11 9.66
N TYR A 128 -3.77 1.27 8.33
CA TYR A 128 -4.90 1.94 7.69
C TYR A 128 -6.23 1.21 7.92
N ASP A 129 -6.25 -0.13 7.86
CA ASP A 129 -7.47 -0.92 8.05
C ASP A 129 -7.98 -0.81 9.49
N LEU A 130 -7.07 -0.86 10.46
CA LEU A 130 -7.39 -0.65 11.88
C LEU A 130 -7.90 0.77 12.14
N LEU A 131 -7.30 1.80 11.53
CA LEU A 131 -7.74 3.19 11.68
C LEU A 131 -9.11 3.42 11.03
N GLU A 132 -9.32 2.94 9.80
CA GLU A 132 -10.58 3.08 9.06
C GLU A 132 -11.73 2.37 9.77
N SER A 133 -11.50 1.13 10.22
CA SER A 133 -12.51 0.35 10.95
C SER A 133 -12.84 0.96 12.32
N ALA A 134 -11.87 1.58 13.00
CA ALA A 134 -12.09 2.37 14.20
C ALA A 134 -12.76 3.74 13.94
N GLY A 135 -13.00 4.10 12.68
CA GLY A 135 -13.70 5.32 12.28
C GLY A 135 -12.82 6.57 12.18
N TYR A 136 -11.50 6.40 12.22
CA TYR A 136 -10.53 7.48 12.01
C TYR A 136 -10.27 7.67 10.51
N PRO A 137 -10.05 8.91 10.04
CA PRO A 137 -9.60 9.14 8.68
C PRO A 137 -8.21 8.53 8.53
N SER A 138 -8.07 7.57 7.63
CA SER A 138 -6.77 7.16 7.12
C SER A 138 -6.35 8.17 6.05
N ASN A 139 -5.07 8.56 6.06
CA ASN A 139 -4.45 9.14 4.86
C ASN A 139 -4.04 8.01 3.90
N ARG A 140 -4.89 6.96 3.77
CA ARG A 140 -4.67 5.87 2.84
C ARG A 140 -4.61 6.51 1.44
N PRO A 141 -3.48 6.44 0.73
CA PRO A 141 -3.41 7.09 -0.56
C PRO A 141 -4.45 6.46 -1.49
N VAL A 142 -5.22 7.30 -2.19
CA VAL A 142 -6.23 6.83 -3.13
C VAL A 142 -5.49 6.37 -4.39
N ARG A 143 -5.99 5.35 -5.11
CA ARG A 143 -5.32 4.71 -6.27
C ARG A 143 -4.68 5.69 -7.30
N LYS A 144 -5.21 6.91 -7.43
CA LYS A 144 -4.66 7.99 -8.26
C LYS A 144 -3.38 8.64 -7.72
N ASP A 145 -3.23 8.76 -6.40
CA ASP A 145 -2.02 9.29 -5.77
C ASP A 145 -0.88 8.26 -5.80
N TYR A 146 -1.21 6.95 -5.81
CA TYR A 146 -0.21 5.89 -5.94
C TYR A 146 0.51 5.93 -7.27
N GLU A 147 -0.19 6.08 -8.40
CA GLU A 147 0.46 6.18 -9.71
C GLU A 147 1.48 7.31 -9.75
N GLN A 148 1.09 8.51 -9.27
CA GLN A 148 1.98 9.67 -9.23
C GLN A 148 3.13 9.50 -8.22
N TYR A 149 2.88 8.84 -7.09
CA TYR A 149 3.91 8.53 -6.11
C TYR A 149 4.90 7.46 -6.62
N CYS A 150 4.40 6.37 -7.19
CA CYS A 150 5.17 5.33 -7.87
C CYS A 150 6.04 5.93 -8.95
N GLU A 151 5.51 6.78 -9.83
CA GLU A 151 6.32 7.47 -10.85
C GLU A 151 7.46 8.29 -10.23
N ARG A 152 7.16 9.08 -9.19
CA ARG A 152 8.16 9.91 -8.51
C ARG A 152 9.25 9.06 -7.86
N LEU A 153 8.86 7.94 -7.26
CA LEU A 153 9.76 7.04 -6.57
C LEU A 153 10.60 6.22 -7.56
N SER A 154 9.99 5.63 -8.59
CA SER A 154 10.68 4.93 -9.68
C SER A 154 11.71 5.82 -10.37
N LYS A 155 11.42 7.13 -10.54
CA LYS A 155 12.42 8.10 -11.03
C LYS A 155 13.63 8.25 -10.10
N LYS A 156 13.45 8.12 -8.77
CA LYS A 156 14.57 8.14 -7.82
C LYS A 156 15.41 6.85 -7.90
N PHE A 157 14.75 5.69 -8.03
CA PHE A 157 15.42 4.41 -8.25
C PHE A 157 16.23 4.43 -9.55
N TYR A 158 15.65 4.93 -10.64
CA TYR A 158 16.33 5.05 -11.93
C TYR A 158 17.59 5.93 -11.85
N LYS A 159 17.50 7.07 -11.16
CA LYS A 159 18.66 7.93 -10.90
C LYS A 159 19.75 7.25 -10.06
N ALA A 160 19.39 6.27 -9.25
CA ALA A 160 20.32 5.47 -8.45
C ALA A 160 20.81 4.21 -9.19
N GLY A 161 20.45 4.00 -10.46
CA GLY A 161 20.89 2.87 -11.28
C GLY A 161 19.97 1.65 -11.23
N PHE A 162 18.75 1.77 -10.71
CA PHE A 162 17.79 0.68 -10.59
C PHE A 162 16.56 0.88 -11.50
N LEU A 163 16.10 -0.17 -12.14
CA LEU A 163 14.85 -0.20 -12.89
C LEU A 163 13.73 -0.75 -12.00
N VAL A 164 12.57 -0.08 -12.02
CA VAL A 164 11.38 -0.51 -11.28
C VAL A 164 10.30 -0.88 -12.29
N THR A 165 9.78 -2.11 -12.21
CA THR A 165 8.68 -2.60 -13.05
C THR A 165 7.54 -3.10 -12.19
N PHE A 166 6.31 -2.94 -12.67
CA PHE A 166 5.09 -3.29 -11.95
C PHE A 166 4.41 -4.46 -12.64
N TRP A 167 3.97 -5.44 -11.86
CA TRP A 167 3.38 -6.67 -12.37
C TRP A 167 2.14 -7.02 -11.55
N THR A 168 1.26 -7.83 -12.13
CA THR A 168 0.07 -8.34 -11.44
C THR A 168 0.00 -9.84 -11.64
N GLU A 169 -0.08 -10.58 -10.55
CA GLU A 169 -0.19 -12.04 -10.54
C GLU A 169 -1.28 -12.43 -9.53
N ASP A 170 -2.24 -13.26 -9.96
CA ASP A 170 -3.36 -13.74 -9.13
C ASP A 170 -4.11 -12.64 -8.36
N ASP A 171 -4.46 -11.53 -9.03
CA ASP A 171 -5.10 -10.34 -8.43
C ASP A 171 -4.26 -9.57 -7.37
N HIS A 172 -2.95 -9.88 -7.27
CA HIS A 172 -2.01 -9.16 -6.40
C HIS A 172 -1.01 -8.35 -7.23
N GLU A 173 -0.76 -7.10 -6.80
CA GLU A 173 0.16 -6.17 -7.48
C GLU A 173 1.56 -6.24 -6.85
N TYR A 174 2.60 -6.39 -7.69
CA TYR A 174 4.00 -6.55 -7.30
C TYR A 174 4.90 -5.51 -7.98
N VAL A 175 6.05 -5.27 -7.36
CA VAL A 175 7.08 -4.34 -7.80
C VAL A 175 8.42 -5.06 -7.86
N HIS A 176 8.94 -5.20 -9.08
CA HIS A 176 10.23 -5.78 -9.35
C HIS A 176 11.27 -4.67 -9.51
N ILE A 177 12.35 -4.77 -8.76
CA ILE A 177 13.47 -3.84 -8.78
C ILE A 177 14.69 -4.60 -9.33
N GLY A 178 15.31 -4.06 -10.38
CA GLY A 178 16.48 -4.64 -11.06
C GLY A 178 17.55 -3.60 -11.35
N HIS A 179 18.69 -3.98 -11.89
CA HIS A 179 19.71 -3.02 -12.36
C HIS A 179 19.30 -2.42 -13.71
N SER A 180 19.57 -1.14 -13.91
CA SER A 180 19.33 -0.48 -15.20
C SER A 180 20.31 -1.02 -16.27
N GLY A 181 19.88 -2.03 -17.04
CA GLY A 181 20.63 -2.54 -18.20
C GLY A 181 20.88 -4.06 -18.23
N GLN A 182 20.40 -4.81 -17.24
CA GLN A 182 20.45 -6.28 -17.19
C GLN A 182 19.09 -6.82 -16.75
N ASP A 183 18.67 -7.99 -17.27
CA ASP A 183 17.47 -8.73 -16.83
C ASP A 183 17.67 -9.41 -15.46
N ASP A 184 18.44 -8.80 -14.56
CA ASP A 184 18.69 -9.33 -13.23
C ASP A 184 17.67 -8.76 -12.23
N LEU A 185 16.81 -9.65 -11.73
CA LEU A 185 15.87 -9.38 -10.65
C LEU A 185 16.66 -9.29 -9.33
N ILE A 186 16.66 -8.10 -8.70
CA ILE A 186 17.29 -7.89 -7.40
C ILE A 186 16.29 -8.15 -6.28
N LEU A 187 15.09 -7.58 -6.41
CA LEU A 187 14.07 -7.62 -5.39
C LEU A 187 12.69 -7.65 -6.02
N ASP A 188 11.83 -8.50 -5.49
CA ASP A 188 10.40 -8.56 -5.82
C ASP A 188 9.62 -8.39 -4.52
N ILE A 189 8.76 -7.38 -4.48
CA ILE A 189 7.99 -7.00 -3.30
C ILE A 189 6.56 -6.63 -3.68
N PRO A 190 5.58 -6.91 -2.81
CA PRO A 190 4.22 -6.43 -3.01
C PRO A 190 4.15 -4.90 -3.13
N LEU A 191 3.23 -4.39 -3.95
CA LEU A 191 3.09 -2.96 -4.20
C LEU A 191 2.87 -2.15 -2.92
N HIS A 192 2.07 -2.67 -1.98
CA HIS A 192 1.83 -1.98 -0.71
C HIS A 192 3.12 -1.78 0.10
N GLU A 193 4.03 -2.75 0.11
CA GLU A 193 5.32 -2.64 0.79
C GLU A 193 6.24 -1.63 0.10
N PHE A 194 6.27 -1.62 -1.23
CA PHE A 194 7.01 -0.61 -2.00
C PHE A 194 6.49 0.81 -1.73
N LEU A 195 5.17 0.97 -1.57
CA LEU A 195 4.55 2.25 -1.28
C LEU A 195 4.91 2.77 0.12
N GLU A 196 4.89 1.90 1.12
CA GLU A 196 5.20 2.26 2.51
C GLU A 196 6.71 2.45 2.75
N ASN A 197 7.55 1.55 2.21
CA ASN A 197 8.96 1.47 2.56
C ASN A 197 9.93 1.80 1.41
N GLY A 198 9.44 2.17 0.23
CA GLY A 198 10.27 2.28 -0.97
C GLY A 198 11.44 3.27 -0.88
N VAL A 199 11.33 4.36 -0.09
CA VAL A 199 12.47 5.26 0.15
C VAL A 199 13.55 4.61 1.01
N LYS A 200 13.16 3.80 2.00
CA LYS A 200 14.07 3.05 2.86
C LYS A 200 14.78 1.95 2.06
N ILE A 201 14.03 1.22 1.25
CA ILE A 201 14.54 0.19 0.33
C ILE A 201 15.58 0.78 -0.63
N LEU A 202 15.29 1.94 -1.22
CA LEU A 202 16.25 2.65 -2.08
C LEU A 202 17.56 2.95 -1.36
N ASN A 203 17.48 3.50 -0.14
CA ASN A 203 18.68 3.84 0.64
C ASN A 203 19.48 2.58 0.99
N GLU A 204 18.83 1.48 1.37
CA GLU A 204 19.49 0.21 1.68
C GLU A 204 20.19 -0.39 0.45
N LEU A 205 19.55 -0.33 -0.73
CA LEU A 205 20.13 -0.80 -1.98
C LEU A 205 21.32 0.05 -2.42
N VAL A 206 21.23 1.38 -2.27
CA VAL A 206 22.34 2.30 -2.55
C VAL A 206 23.52 2.05 -1.60
N GLU A 207 23.26 1.78 -0.32
CA GLU A 207 24.32 1.48 0.65
C GLU A 207 24.96 0.09 0.41
N LYS A 208 24.20 -0.90 -0.07
CA LYS A 208 24.75 -2.18 -0.53
C LYS A 208 25.64 -2.01 -1.76
N ASN A 209 25.20 -1.25 -2.76
CA ASN A 209 25.99 -0.94 -3.95
C ASN A 209 27.25 -0.09 -3.65
N LYS A 210 27.30 0.67 -2.55
CA LYS A 210 28.53 1.37 -2.12
C LYS A 210 29.52 0.49 -1.39
N LYS A 211 29.07 -0.61 -0.77
CA LYS A 211 29.94 -1.55 -0.05
C LYS A 211 30.59 -2.58 -0.99
N GLU A 212 30.07 -2.72 -2.19
CA GLU A 212 30.63 -3.53 -3.26
C GLU A 212 31.23 -2.61 -4.33
N GLU A 213 32.49 -2.20 -4.16
CA GLU A 213 33.58 -2.38 -5.15
C GLU A 213 34.86 -1.62 -4.73
N PRO A 214 36.08 -2.11 -5.10
CA PRO A 214 36.34 -3.13 -6.13
C PRO A 214 37.16 -4.34 -5.68
N GLN A 215 36.78 -5.53 -6.17
CA GLN A 215 37.79 -6.39 -6.80
C GLN A 215 37.71 -6.13 -8.31
N GLU A 216 38.86 -5.79 -8.88
CA GLU A 216 39.05 -5.33 -10.25
C GLU A 216 38.32 -6.19 -11.29
N ASN A 217 37.44 -5.56 -12.07
CA ASN A 217 37.38 -5.74 -13.53
C ASN A 217 36.49 -4.67 -14.17
N SER A 218 37.05 -3.48 -14.32
CA SER A 218 36.49 -2.42 -15.15
C SER A 218 36.44 -2.88 -16.62
N HIS A 219 35.26 -3.07 -17.20
CA HIS A 219 35.09 -3.04 -18.65
C HIS A 219 33.92 -2.13 -19.04
N CYS A 220 34.21 -0.83 -19.03
CA CYS A 220 33.40 0.17 -19.72
C CYS A 220 33.57 -0.06 -21.23
N TYR A 221 32.49 -0.49 -21.89
CA TYR A 221 32.37 -0.48 -23.35
C TYR A 221 31.92 0.93 -23.77
N SER A 222 32.55 1.49 -24.79
CA SER A 222 32.11 2.78 -25.35
C SER A 222 30.83 2.60 -26.14
N ILE A 223 30.05 3.66 -26.37
CA ILE A 223 28.81 3.63 -27.16
C ILE A 223 29.03 3.00 -28.56
N GLU A 224 30.22 3.20 -29.15
CA GLU A 224 30.60 2.56 -30.42
C GLU A 224 30.66 1.04 -30.33
N ASP A 225 31.03 0.50 -29.18
CA ASP A 225 31.20 -0.93 -28.94
C ASP A 225 29.83 -1.62 -28.79
N GLU A 226 28.85 -0.92 -28.21
CA GLU A 226 27.45 -1.36 -28.16
C GLU A 226 26.82 -1.41 -29.55
N VAL A 227 27.02 -0.36 -30.36
CA VAL A 227 26.52 -0.31 -31.75
C VAL A 227 27.11 -1.44 -32.60
N LEU A 228 28.41 -1.72 -32.45
CA LEU A 228 29.08 -2.83 -33.14
C LEU A 228 28.57 -4.20 -32.69
N THR A 229 28.23 -4.34 -31.40
CA THR A 229 27.68 -5.59 -30.85
C THR A 229 26.27 -5.84 -31.36
N LEU A 230 25.42 -4.81 -31.43
CA LEU A 230 24.08 -4.88 -32.00
C LEU A 230 24.11 -5.22 -33.49
N ALA A 231 25.01 -4.60 -34.26
CA ALA A 231 25.19 -4.91 -35.69
C ALA A 231 25.60 -6.38 -35.91
N ALA A 232 26.45 -6.94 -35.04
CA ALA A 232 26.85 -8.33 -35.12
C ALA A 232 25.70 -9.31 -34.80
N HIS A 233 24.80 -8.95 -33.87
CA HIS A 233 23.60 -9.75 -33.57
C HIS A 233 22.66 -9.84 -34.77
N GLN A 234 22.55 -8.75 -35.53
CA GLN A 234 21.72 -8.70 -36.73
C GLN A 234 22.26 -9.57 -37.88
N LEU A 235 23.55 -9.90 -37.84
CA LEU A 235 24.22 -10.86 -38.74
C LEU A 235 24.23 -12.30 -38.19
N GLY A 236 23.51 -12.57 -37.09
CA GLY A 236 23.33 -13.90 -36.51
C GLY A 236 24.36 -14.29 -35.45
N TYR A 237 25.21 -13.37 -34.98
CA TYR A 237 26.12 -13.61 -33.86
C TYR A 237 25.36 -13.61 -32.53
N LYS A 238 25.59 -14.59 -31.66
CA LYS A 238 24.95 -14.67 -30.33
C LYS A 238 25.95 -14.33 -29.21
N GLY A 239 25.60 -13.37 -28.37
CA GLY A 239 26.39 -12.93 -27.21
C GLY A 239 27.22 -11.67 -27.45
N ALA A 240 27.81 -11.10 -26.39
CA ALA A 240 28.63 -9.90 -26.48
C ALA A 240 29.96 -10.18 -27.20
N LEU A 241 30.42 -9.25 -28.04
CA LEU A 241 31.74 -9.38 -28.67
C LEU A 241 32.85 -9.08 -27.65
N THR A 242 33.87 -9.93 -27.62
CA THR A 242 35.07 -9.67 -26.81
C THR A 242 35.82 -8.44 -27.34
N LYS A 243 36.49 -7.70 -26.46
CA LYS A 243 37.25 -6.49 -26.79
C LYS A 243 38.27 -6.67 -27.93
N GLU A 244 38.88 -7.86 -28.01
CA GLU A 244 39.82 -8.19 -29.09
C GLU A 244 39.13 -8.33 -30.45
N ARG A 245 37.94 -8.95 -30.52
CA ARG A 245 37.15 -9.06 -31.74
C ARG A 245 36.63 -7.70 -32.19
N LEU A 246 36.22 -6.88 -31.23
CA LEU A 246 35.71 -5.55 -31.46
C LEU A 246 36.81 -4.63 -32.03
N ASN A 247 38.03 -4.72 -31.51
CA ASN A 247 39.20 -4.03 -32.07
C ASN A 247 39.55 -4.50 -33.48
N ARG A 248 39.44 -5.81 -33.79
CA ARG A 248 39.67 -6.33 -35.15
C ARG A 248 38.61 -5.81 -36.14
N ILE A 249 37.35 -5.71 -35.72
CA ILE A 249 36.26 -5.17 -36.55
C ILE A 249 36.48 -3.67 -36.79
N LYS A 250 36.81 -2.89 -35.74
CA LYS A 250 37.15 -1.46 -35.89
C LYS A 250 38.32 -1.25 -36.84
N LEU A 251 39.37 -2.08 -36.75
CA LEU A 251 40.52 -2.03 -37.66
C LEU A 251 40.11 -2.35 -39.11
N ALA A 252 39.29 -3.39 -39.32
CA ALA A 252 38.82 -3.79 -40.65
C ALA A 252 37.94 -2.71 -41.31
N ILE A 253 37.03 -2.09 -40.56
CA ILE A 253 36.21 -0.96 -41.03
C ILE A 253 37.12 0.23 -41.39
N LYS A 254 38.11 0.54 -40.54
CA LYS A 254 39.04 1.65 -40.78
C LYS A 254 39.87 1.42 -42.04
N LEU A 255 40.32 0.19 -42.29
CA LEU A 255 41.05 -0.19 -43.50
C LEU A 255 40.17 -0.12 -44.76
N ALA A 256 38.91 -0.54 -44.67
CA ALA A 256 37.96 -0.50 -45.79
C ALA A 256 37.48 0.92 -46.16
N LEU A 257 37.58 1.87 -45.22
CA LEU A 257 37.25 3.28 -45.42
C LEU A 257 38.44 4.12 -45.86
N THR A 258 39.64 3.52 -45.97
CA THR A 258 40.88 4.20 -46.39
C THR A 258 41.28 3.97 -47.86
N ASP A 259 40.37 3.45 -48.70
CA ASP A 259 40.51 3.44 -50.17
C ASP A 259 39.77 4.63 -50.83
#